data_AF-J9GKF4-F1
#
_entry.id   AF-J9GKF4-F1
#
_cell.length_a   1.000
_cell.length_b   1.000
_cell.length_c   1.000
_cell.angle_alpha   90.00
_cell.angle_beta   90.00
_cell.angle_gamma   90.00
#
_symmetry.space_group_name_H-M   'P 1'
#
loop_
_entity.id
_entity.type
_entity.pdbx_description
1 polymer ?
#
loop_
_entity_poly.entity_id
_entity_poly.type
_entity_poly.pdbx_seq_one_letter_code
_entity_poly.pdbx_strand_id
1 'polypeptide(L)'
;MGADNRSIRHIFLWFAVFLIGKGMLWGNIIGMVFYFVQQQFGIFQLDPATYYMDTVPVSLTFWHWLLLNVGTLLTSVGMLIGPSYLITRIHPAQSMRYE
;
A
#
# COMPACT_ATOMS: atom_id res chain seq x y z
N MET A 1 -1.62 31.06 -18.26
CA MET A 1 -1.08 31.04 -16.89
C MET A 1 -0.75 29.58 -16.58
N GLY A 2 0.53 29.21 -16.68
CA GLY A 2 0.97 27.81 -16.58
C GLY A 2 1.13 27.42 -15.11
N ALA A 3 0.55 26.28 -14.72
CA ALA A 3 0.83 25.69 -13.42
C ALA A 3 2.33 25.34 -13.34
N ASP A 4 2.98 25.75 -12.26
CA ASP A 4 4.39 25.42 -12.03
C ASP A 4 4.55 23.89 -11.89
N ASN A 5 5.65 23.35 -12.41
CA ASN A 5 5.93 21.90 -12.39
C ASN A 5 5.90 21.34 -10.96
N ARG A 6 6.19 22.17 -9.95
CA ARG A 6 6.05 21.82 -8.53
C ARG A 6 4.60 21.59 -8.10
N SER A 7 3.65 22.37 -8.58
CA SER A 7 2.23 22.22 -8.25
C SER A 7 1.65 20.94 -8.83
N ILE A 8 1.98 20.60 -10.07
CA ILE A 8 1.54 19.33 -10.71
C ILE A 8 2.09 18.13 -9.93
N ARG A 9 3.37 18.17 -9.56
CA ARG A 9 4.01 17.12 -8.76
C ARG A 9 3.34 16.94 -7.40
N HIS A 10 3.04 18.04 -6.73
CA HIS A 10 2.39 18.02 -5.42
C HIS A 10 1.01 17.37 -5.50
N ILE A 11 0.19 17.76 -6.48
CA ILE A 11 -1.15 17.20 -6.67
C ILE A 11 -1.09 15.70 -6.97
N PHE A 12 -0.18 15.27 -7.86
CA PHE A 12 0.00 13.85 -8.19
C PHE A 12 0.37 13.02 -6.96
N LEU A 13 1.38 13.47 -6.20
CA LEU A 13 1.80 12.76 -4.99
C LEU A 13 0.70 12.73 -3.93
N TRP A 14 -0.04 13.83 -3.76
CA TRP A 14 -1.14 13.90 -2.81
C TRP A 14 -2.27 12.94 -3.18
N PHE A 15 -2.65 12.88 -4.45
CA PHE A 15 -3.64 11.93 -4.96
C PHE A 15 -3.19 10.48 -4.77
N ALA A 16 -1.91 10.20 -5.04
CA ALA A 16 -1.37 8.86 -4.90
C ALA A 16 -1.31 8.40 -3.43
N VAL A 17 -0.89 9.27 -2.51
CA VAL A 17 -0.94 9.00 -1.06
C VAL A 17 -2.37 8.74 -0.60
N PHE A 18 -3.34 9.54 -1.07
CA PHE A 18 -4.75 9.33 -0.74
C PHE A 18 -5.28 7.98 -1.26
N LEU A 19 -4.93 7.61 -2.49
CA LEU A 19 -5.34 6.34 -3.09
C LEU A 19 -4.71 5.15 -2.34
N ILE A 20 -3.40 5.21 -2.04
CA ILE A 20 -2.70 4.21 -1.24
C ILE A 20 -3.33 4.10 0.15
N GLY A 21 -3.58 5.23 0.81
CA GLY A 21 -4.20 5.26 2.13
C GLY A 21 -5.57 4.56 2.16
N LYS A 22 -6.43 4.84 1.17
CA LYS A 22 -7.72 4.12 1.03
C LYS A 22 -7.53 2.62 0.77
N GLY A 23 -6.60 2.25 -0.10
CA GLY A 23 -6.29 0.84 -0.40
C GLY A 23 -5.80 0.10 0.84
N MET A 24 -4.91 0.72 1.62
CA MET A 24 -4.43 0.18 2.89
C MET A 24 -5.56 0.03 3.91
N LEU A 25 -6.44 1.02 4.02
CA LEU A 25 -7.56 0.96 4.98
C LEU A 25 -8.46 -0.25 4.70
N TRP A 26 -8.86 -0.45 3.44
CA TRP A 26 -9.61 -1.63 3.02
C TRP A 26 -8.82 -2.93 3.17
N GLY A 27 -7.54 -2.94 2.81
CA GLY A 27 -6.66 -4.09 2.97
C GLY A 27 -6.52 -4.54 4.43
N ASN A 28 -6.41 -3.60 5.37
CA ASN A 28 -6.38 -3.89 6.79
C ASN A 28 -7.70 -4.43 7.32
N ILE A 29 -8.84 -3.90 6.85
CA ILE A 29 -10.16 -4.43 7.21
C ILE A 29 -10.27 -5.89 6.75
N ILE A 30 -9.92 -6.17 5.49
CA ILE A 30 -9.96 -7.53 4.94
C ILE A 30 -8.98 -8.44 5.70
N GLY A 31 -7.77 -7.97 5.99
CA GLY A 31 -6.77 -8.72 6.76
C GLY A 31 -7.23 -9.05 8.18
N MET A 32 -7.89 -8.10 8.87
CA MET A 32 -8.49 -8.34 10.18
C MET A 32 -9.65 -9.34 10.10
N VAL A 33 -10.52 -9.22 9.11
CA VAL A 33 -11.61 -10.20 8.88
C VAL A 33 -11.02 -11.59 8.66
N PHE A 34 -9.98 -11.71 7.83
CA PHE A 34 -9.31 -12.98 7.58
C PHE A 34 -8.67 -13.54 8.85
N TYR A 35 -8.04 -12.69 9.66
CA TYR A 35 -7.50 -13.07 10.96
C TYR A 35 -8.57 -13.62 11.90
N PHE A 36 -9.69 -12.91 12.06
CA PHE A 36 -10.80 -13.37 12.92
C PHE A 36 -11.41 -14.67 12.41
N VAL A 37 -11.61 -14.81 11.09
CA VAL A 37 -12.11 -16.05 10.49
C VAL A 37 -11.13 -17.20 10.72
N GLN A 38 -9.82 -16.97 10.55
CA GLN A 38 -8.80 -17.99 10.79
C GLN A 38 -8.74 -18.39 12.27
N GLN A 39 -8.90 -17.44 13.20
CA GLN A 39 -8.92 -17.72 14.64
C GLN A 39 -10.17 -18.53 15.05
N GLN A 40 -11.34 -18.21 14.50
CA GLN A 40 -12.60 -18.86 14.87
C GLN A 40 -12.76 -20.24 14.23
N PHE A 41 -12.39 -20.38 12.96
CA PHE A 41 -12.60 -21.62 12.21
C PHE A 41 -11.36 -22.52 12.15
N GLY A 42 -10.18 -22.02 12.52
CA GLY A 42 -8.95 -22.81 12.52
C GLY A 42 -8.65 -23.46 11.16
N ILE A 43 -8.97 -22.77 10.05
CA ILE A 43 -8.96 -23.32 8.69
C ILE A 43 -7.56 -23.84 8.28
N PHE A 44 -6.51 -23.22 8.79
CA PHE A 44 -5.12 -23.61 8.58
C PHE A 44 -4.53 -24.18 9.88
N GLN A 45 -4.83 -25.45 10.17
CA GLN A 45 -4.13 -26.24 11.18
C GLN A 45 -2.92 -26.91 10.52
N LEU A 46 -1.74 -26.73 11.11
CA LEU A 46 -0.53 -27.43 10.66
C LEU A 46 -0.58 -28.84 11.23
N ASP A 47 -0.45 -29.85 10.36
CA ASP A 47 -0.47 -31.26 10.76
C ASP A 47 0.67 -31.53 11.77
N PRO A 48 0.36 -31.86 13.03
CA PRO A 48 1.33 -31.94 14.12
C PRO A 48 2.34 -33.10 13.95
N ALA A 49 2.14 -33.97 12.95
CA ALA A 49 3.05 -35.07 12.66
C ALA A 49 4.39 -34.64 12.02
N THR A 50 4.48 -33.44 11.43
CA THR A 50 5.73 -32.94 10.78
C THR A 50 6.24 -31.62 11.37
N TYR A 51 5.41 -30.88 12.10
CA TYR A 51 5.79 -29.63 12.76
C TYR A 51 5.39 -29.70 14.24
N TYR A 52 6.36 -29.54 15.15
CA TYR A 52 6.18 -29.51 16.61
C TYR A 52 5.37 -28.28 17.12
N MET A 53 4.30 -27.89 16.43
CA MET A 53 3.42 -26.75 16.76
C MET A 53 1.98 -27.10 16.33
N ASP A 54 1.09 -27.34 17.30
CA ASP A 54 -0.31 -27.77 17.09
C ASP A 54 -1.21 -26.76 16.35
N THR A 55 -0.77 -25.50 16.22
CA THR A 55 -1.44 -24.45 15.45
C THR A 55 -0.38 -23.49 14.93
N VAL A 56 -0.56 -22.88 13.73
CA VAL A 56 0.25 -21.71 13.35
C VAL A 56 -0.18 -20.60 14.31
N PRO A 57 0.66 -20.19 15.27
CA PRO A 57 0.27 -19.13 16.19
C PRO A 57 0.25 -17.85 15.37
N VAL A 58 -0.94 -17.43 14.91
CA VAL A 58 -1.12 -16.13 14.27
C VAL A 58 -1.07 -15.08 15.37
N SER A 59 0.12 -14.79 15.87
CA SER A 59 0.36 -13.71 16.84
C SER A 59 0.48 -12.40 16.06
N LEU A 60 -0.66 -11.78 15.76
CA LEU A 60 -0.68 -10.39 15.30
C LEU A 60 -0.25 -9.48 16.47
N THR A 61 1.05 -9.34 16.69
CA THR A 61 1.56 -8.29 17.57
C THR A 61 1.26 -6.95 16.92
N PHE A 62 0.67 -6.03 17.69
CA PHE A 62 0.40 -4.65 17.25
C PHE A 62 1.61 -4.00 16.55
N TRP A 63 2.82 -4.25 17.06
CA TRP A 63 4.07 -3.78 16.47
C TRP A 63 4.33 -4.31 15.05
N HIS A 64 4.14 -5.61 14.79
CA HIS A 64 4.33 -6.18 13.45
C HIS A 64 3.31 -5.62 12.46
N TRP A 65 2.05 -5.50 12.88
CA TRP A 65 0.99 -4.89 12.06
C TRP A 65 1.29 -3.43 11.70
N LEU A 66 1.79 -2.65 12.67
CA LEU A 66 2.17 -1.26 12.46
C LEU A 66 3.39 -1.14 11.53
N LEU A 67 4.44 -1.94 11.76
CA LEU A 67 5.64 -1.95 10.92
C LEU A 67 5.35 -2.35 9.48
N LEU A 68 4.50 -3.35 9.25
CA LEU A 68 4.08 -3.75 7.91
C LEU A 68 3.33 -2.61 7.22
N ASN A 69 2.37 -1.98 7.89
CA ASN A 69 1.65 -0.84 7.32
C ASN A 69 2.59 0.32 6.97
N VAL A 70 3.45 0.74 7.90
CA VAL A 70 4.41 1.83 7.66
C VAL A 70 5.38 1.46 6.54
N GLY A 71 5.92 0.25 6.54
CA GLY A 71 6.85 -0.24 5.51
C GLY A 71 6.20 -0.27 4.12
N THR A 72 4.97 -0.78 4.01
CA THR A 72 4.22 -0.79 2.76
C THR A 72 3.95 0.62 2.28
N LEU A 73 3.50 1.53 3.15
CA LEU A 73 3.24 2.93 2.79
C LEU A 73 4.52 3.61 2.25
N LEU A 74 5.63 3.49 2.97
CA LEU A 74 6.91 4.08 2.56
C LEU A 74 7.40 3.51 1.22
N THR A 75 7.27 2.19 1.03
CA THR A 75 7.68 1.53 -0.22
C THR A 75 6.82 1.98 -1.40
N SER A 76 5.50 2.02 -1.22
CA SER A 76 4.57 2.47 -2.27
C SER A 76 4.77 3.94 -2.64
N VAL A 77 4.97 4.82 -1.65
CA VAL A 77 5.28 6.23 -1.89
C VAL A 77 6.64 6.38 -2.56
N GLY A 78 7.65 5.60 -2.14
CA GLY A 78 8.98 5.58 -2.73
C GLY A 78 8.96 5.21 -4.22
N MET A 79 8.19 4.19 -4.60
CA MET A 79 7.99 3.80 -6.00
C MET A 79 7.41 4.92 -6.87
N LEU A 80 6.60 5.81 -6.29
CA LEU A 80 5.98 6.93 -6.99
C LEU A 80 6.92 8.12 -7.22
N ILE A 81 8.05 8.18 -6.52
CA ILE A 81 9.03 9.26 -6.71
C ILE A 81 9.58 9.24 -8.15
N GLY A 82 9.90 8.06 -8.68
CA GLY A 82 10.37 7.87 -10.06
C GLY A 82 9.42 8.44 -11.13
N PRO A 83 8.16 7.96 -11.22
CA PRO A 83 7.19 8.48 -12.18
C PRO A 83 6.81 9.94 -11.89
N SER A 84 6.82 10.38 -10.63
CA SER A 84 6.61 11.79 -10.26
C SER A 84 7.66 12.71 -10.92
N TYR A 85 8.93 12.30 -10.99
CA TYR A 85 9.96 13.04 -11.73
C TYR A 85 9.75 12.97 -13.25
N LEU A 86 9.33 11.82 -13.79
CA LEU A 86 9.08 11.66 -15.22
C LEU A 86 7.95 12.57 -15.71
N ILE A 87 6.84 12.65 -14.97
CA ILE A 87 5.67 13.48 -15.31
C ILE A 87 6.04 14.97 -15.37
N THR A 88 6.91 15.46 -14.47
CA THR A 88 7.37 16.86 -14.52
C THR A 88 8.24 17.21 -15.73
N ARG A 89 8.77 16.21 -16.45
CA ARG A 89 9.52 16.41 -17.70
C ARG A 89 8.65 16.28 -18.95
N ILE A 90 7.40 15.84 -18.82
CA ILE A 90 6.44 15.83 -19.94
C ILE A 90 6.05 17.29 -20.19
N HIS A 91 6.64 17.89 -21.22
CA HIS A 91 6.42 19.29 -21.58
C HIS A 91 4.94 19.53 -21.92
N PRO A 92 4.21 20.34 -21.14
CA PRO A 92 2.80 20.64 -21.43
C PRO A 92 2.62 21.41 -22.76
N ALA A 93 3.71 21.97 -23.31
CA ALA A 93 3.70 22.74 -24.55
C ALA A 93 3.61 21.89 -25.84
N GLN A 94 3.82 20.56 -25.80
CA GLN A 94 3.75 19.73 -27.01
C GLN A 94 2.41 19.00 -27.19
N SER A 95 1.59 18.83 -26.13
CA SER A 95 0.28 18.17 -26.25
C SER A 95 -0.84 19.10 -26.72
N MET A 96 -0.67 20.42 -26.57
CA MET A 96 -1.62 21.43 -27.09
C MET A 96 -1.42 21.74 -28.59
N ARG A 97 -0.38 21.22 -29.24
CA ARG A 97 -0.10 21.45 -30.67
C ARG A 97 -0.59 20.31 -31.58
N TYR A 98 -1.45 19.44 -31.03
CA TYR A 98 -2.13 18.37 -31.74
C TYR A 98 -3.66 18.43 -31.57
N GLU A 99 -4.18 19.59 -31.17
CA GLU A 99 -5.58 19.99 -31.38
C GLU A 99 -5.62 21.20 -32.31
#